data_AF-A0A1W1IAZ2-F1
#
_entry.id   AF-A0A1W1IAZ2-F1
#
_cell.length_a   1.000
_cell.length_b   1.000
_cell.length_c   1.000
_cell.angle_alpha   90.00
_cell.angle_beta   90.00
_cell.angle_gamma   90.00
#
_symmetry.space_group_name_H-M   'P 1'
#
loop_
_entity.id
_entity.type
_entity.pdbx_description
1 polymer ?
#
loop_
_entity_poly.entity_id
_entity_poly.type
_entity_poly.pdbx_seq_one_letter_code
_entity_poly.pdbx_strand_id
1 'polypeptide(L)' 'MFESLEQVREISAKWLQSYNEERPHDALAGLPPAIYRAQLERGSSPLTVSR' A
#
# COMPACT_ATOMS: atom_id res chain seq x y z
N MET A 1 -2.17 -21.96 17.09
CA MET A 1 -3.43 -22.24 16.36
C MET A 1 -4.33 -21.03 16.58
N PHE A 2 -5.12 -20.59 15.59
CA PHE A 2 -6.08 -19.50 15.78
C PHE A 2 -7.33 -20.00 16.51
N GLU A 3 -7.99 -19.11 17.24
CA GLU A 3 -9.18 -19.40 18.06
C GLU A 3 -10.45 -19.42 17.22
N SER A 4 -10.50 -18.68 16.11
CA SER A 4 -11.66 -18.64 15.21
C SER A 4 -11.29 -18.10 13.81
N LEU A 5 -12.21 -18.27 12.86
CA LEU A 5 -12.10 -17.62 11.54
C LEU A 5 -12.21 -16.09 11.64
N GLU A 6 -12.88 -15.57 12.66
CA GLU A 6 -12.98 -14.13 12.88
C GLU A 6 -11.64 -13.55 13.33
N GLN A 7 -10.95 -14.23 14.26
CA GLN A 7 -9.63 -13.82 14.75
C GLN A 7 -8.62 -13.72 13.59
N VAL A 8 -8.55 -14.74 12.73
CA VAL A 8 -7.61 -14.69 11.59
C VAL A 8 -7.98 -13.61 10.58
N ARG A 9 -9.27 -13.31 10.37
CA ARG A 9 -9.70 -12.20 9.49
C ARG A 9 -9.27 -10.86 10.04
N GLU A 10 -9.46 -10.63 11.34
CA GLU A 10 -9.08 -9.37 11.98
C GLU A 10 -7.56 -9.14 11.92
N ILE A 11 -6.78 -10.16 12.28
CA ILE A 11 -5.31 -10.09 12.21
C ILE A 11 -4.85 -9.83 10.77
N SER A 12 -5.44 -10.53 9.80
CA SER A 12 -5.08 -10.36 8.39
C SER A 12 -5.45 -8.97 7.87
N ALA A 13 -6.59 -8.41 8.26
CA ALA A 13 -7.02 -7.08 7.88
C ALA A 13 -6.06 -6.00 8.42
N LYS A 14 -5.69 -6.10 9.70
CA LYS A 14 -4.70 -5.22 10.34
C LYS A 14 -3.34 -5.32 9.66
N TRP A 15 -2.89 -6.54 9.35
CA TRP A 15 -1.63 -6.74 8.63
C TRP A 15 -1.66 -6.14 7.23
N LEU A 16 -2.75 -6.34 6.48
CA LEU A 16 -2.90 -5.82 5.12
C LEU A 16 -2.88 -4.29 5.10
N GLN A 17 -3.54 -3.65 6.06
CA GLN A 17 -3.49 -2.20 6.21
C GLN A 17 -2.06 -1.71 6.44
N SER A 18 -1.39 -2.24 7.46
CA SER A 18 -0.01 -1.84 7.79
C SER A 18 0.95 -2.08 6.62
N TYR A 19 0.83 -3.22 5.94
CA TYR A 19 1.64 -3.54 4.76
C TYR A 19 1.47 -2.53 3.63
N ASN A 20 0.24 -2.13 3.33
CA ASN A 20 -0.08 -1.27 2.20
C ASN A 20 0.08 0.23 2.50
N GLU A 21 -0.12 0.64 3.74
CA GLU A 21 -0.24 2.06 4.11
C GLU A 21 0.94 2.58 4.93
N GLU A 22 1.62 1.71 5.70
CA GLU A 22 2.59 2.16 6.71
C GLU A 22 4.01 1.64 6.46
N ARG A 23 4.15 0.37 6.06
CA ARG A 23 5.47 -0.28 6.01
C ARG A 23 6.28 0.18 4.79
N PRO A 24 7.55 0.56 4.96
CA PRO A 24 8.45 0.84 3.85
C PRO A 24 8.82 -0.46 3.12
N HIS A 25 8.99 -0.38 1.80
CA HIS A 25 9.45 -1.52 0.98
C HIS A 25 10.65 -1.13 0.13
N ASP A 26 11.73 -1.90 0.21
CA ASP A 26 12.98 -1.62 -0.52
C ASP A 26 12.77 -1.59 -2.04
N ALA A 27 11.92 -2.46 -2.58
CA ALA A 27 11.55 -2.48 -3.99
C ALA A 27 10.84 -1.19 -4.45
N LEU A 28 10.26 -0.43 -3.50
CA LEU A 28 9.59 0.85 -3.72
C LEU A 28 10.44 2.01 -3.19
N ALA A 29 11.76 1.85 -3.13
CA ALA A 29 12.70 2.83 -2.60
C ALA A 29 12.36 3.27 -1.17
N GLY A 30 11.88 2.34 -0.34
CA GLY A 30 11.49 2.59 1.05
C GLY A 30 10.11 3.22 1.21
N LEU A 31 9.30 3.33 0.15
CA LEU A 31 7.94 3.86 0.25
C LEU A 31 6.93 2.77 0.60
N PRO A 32 5.85 3.11 1.34
CA PRO A 32 4.66 2.27 1.40
C PRO A 32 3.96 2.17 0.03
N PRO A 33 3.29 1.04 -0.28
CA PRO A 33 2.64 0.82 -1.57
C PRO A 33 1.60 1.89 -1.92
N ALA A 34 0.83 2.37 -0.94
CA ALA A 34 -0.15 3.43 -1.15
C ALA A 34 0.49 4.75 -1.63
N ILE A 35 1.64 5.12 -1.06
CA ILE A 35 2.36 6.34 -1.44
C ILE A 35 2.94 6.19 -2.84
N TYR A 36 3.56 5.06 -3.14
CA TYR A 36 4.11 4.79 -4.47
C TYR A 36 3.01 4.85 -5.55
N ARG A 37 1.85 4.23 -5.29
CA ARG A 37 0.69 4.31 -6.20
C ARG A 37 0.25 5.76 -6.44
N ALA A 38 0.10 6.55 -5.38
CA ALA A 38 -0.30 7.95 -5.50
C ALA A 38 0.69 8.78 -6.33
N GLN A 39 2.00 8.47 -6.27
CA GLN A 39 3.01 9.12 -7.11
C GLN A 39 2.85 8.73 -8.59
N LEU A 40 2.60 7.45 -8.88
CA LEU A 40 2.35 6.99 -10.25
C LEU A 40 1.09 7.64 -10.84
N GLU A 41 0.01 7.75 -10.08
CA GLU A 41 -1.24 8.40 -10.52
C GLU A 41 -1.02 9.89 -10.84
N ARG A 42 -0.22 10.59 -10.03
CA ARG A 42 0.15 11.99 -10.29
C ARG A 42 1.00 12.14 -11.55
N GLY A 43 1.97 11.25 -11.75
CA GLY A 43 2.84 11.25 -12.94
C GLY A 43 2.14 10.78 -14.22
N SER A 44 1.10 9.97 -14.09
CA SER A 44 0.28 9.48 -15.21
C SER A 44 -0.86 10.44 -15.59
N SER A 45 -0.94 11.61 -14.96
CA SER A 45 -1.97 12.60 -15.28
C SER A 45 -1.83 13.06 -16.74
N PRO A 46 -2.86 12.90 -17.59
CA PRO A 46 -2.80 13.25 -19.01
C PRO A 46 -2.61 14.76 -19.27
N LEU A 47 -2.60 15.58 -18.22
CA LEU A 47 -2.38 17.03 -18.30
C LEU A 47 -0.89 17.44 -18.23
N THR A 48 0.05 16.50 -18.12
CA THR A 48 1.50 16.77 -18.20
C THR A 48 2.07 16.38 -19.57
N VAL A 49 1.53 16.96 -20.63
CA VAL A 49 2.32 17.24 -21.85
C VAL A 49 2.11 18.71 -22.15
N SER A 50 3.00 19.54 -21.62
CA SER A 50 3.25 20.88 -22.13
C SER A 50 4.73 21.14 -21.94
N ARG A 51 5.49 20.90 -23.02
CA ARG A 51 6.74 21.58 -23.27
C ARG A 51 6.64 22.23 -24.64
#